data_AF-A0A7K4NUH7-F1
#
_entry.id   AF-A0A7K4NUH7-F1
#
_cell.length_a   1.000
_cell.length_b   1.000
_cell.length_c   1.000
_cell.angle_alpha   90.00
_cell.angle_beta   90.00
_cell.angle_gamma   90.00
#
_symmetry.space_group_name_H-M   'P 1'
#
loop_
_entity.id
_entity.type
_entity.pdbx_description
1 polymer ?
#
loop_
_entity_poly.entity_id
_entity_poly.type
_entity_poly.pdbx_seq_one_letter_code
_entity_poly.pdbx_strand_id
1 'polypeptide(L)'
;LDRARELAEINPMMGHRGVRVAITYPEIYKMQITAVFEAAAQLAKIKVNAKPQIMIPQVGSLAELNYIKSIYDDVKKQMQKKYNMKFKINFGTMLEVVRACLTSDELANTAEFFSFGTNDLTQAVFSFSREDAEGKFLPEYMEKELLETNPFQSIDVNGVGHLMRIGIKQGRDIKKDLEIGICGEHGGDPNSIKFCHSADVSYVSASPHRIPIAILAAAQAVIEQKKTKKSKK
;
A
#
# COMPACT_ATOMS: atom_id res chain seq x y z
N LEU A 1 -22.47 -9.56 -24.70
CA LEU A 1 -23.11 -9.48 -23.36
C LEU A 1 -22.71 -10.65 -22.47
N ASP A 2 -22.49 -11.85 -23.01
CA ASP A 2 -22.18 -13.04 -22.21
C ASP A 2 -20.90 -12.93 -21.38
N ARG A 3 -19.81 -12.43 -21.96
CA ARG A 3 -18.58 -12.17 -21.20
C ARG A 3 -18.77 -11.17 -20.06
N ALA A 4 -19.61 -10.15 -20.24
CA ALA A 4 -19.90 -9.18 -19.19
C ALA A 4 -20.70 -9.80 -18.04
N ARG A 5 -21.59 -10.75 -18.33
CA ARG A 5 -22.32 -11.52 -17.31
C ARG A 5 -21.42 -12.51 -16.60
N GLU A 6 -20.51 -13.15 -17.33
CA GLU A 6 -19.52 -14.09 -16.77
C GLU A 6 -18.55 -13.40 -15.81
N LEU A 7 -18.14 -12.16 -16.13
CA LEU A 7 -17.26 -11.35 -15.28
C LEU A 7 -18.01 -10.57 -14.19
N ALA A 8 -19.35 -10.64 -14.16
CA ALA A 8 -20.12 -9.93 -13.15
C ALA A 8 -19.94 -10.60 -11.79
N GLU A 9 -19.59 -9.81 -10.78
CA GLU A 9 -19.40 -10.29 -9.41
C GLU A 9 -20.42 -9.64 -8.48
N ILE A 10 -20.87 -10.39 -7.47
CA ILE A 10 -21.81 -9.87 -6.46
C ILE A 10 -21.12 -8.80 -5.60
N ASN A 11 -19.85 -9.02 -5.23
CA ASN A 11 -19.05 -8.11 -4.41
C ASN A 11 -17.69 -7.83 -5.08
N PRO A 12 -17.63 -6.95 -6.10
CA PRO A 12 -16.43 -6.72 -6.90
C PRO A 12 -15.20 -6.28 -6.07
N MET A 13 -15.43 -5.58 -4.95
CA MET A 13 -14.37 -5.16 -4.04
C MET A 13 -13.53 -6.34 -3.52
N MET A 14 -14.15 -7.50 -3.28
CA MET A 14 -13.50 -8.72 -2.77
C MET A 14 -13.27 -9.78 -3.84
N GLY A 15 -13.51 -9.45 -5.11
CA GLY A 15 -13.56 -10.41 -6.21
C GLY A 15 -12.23 -10.68 -6.90
N HIS A 16 -12.31 -10.97 -8.20
CA HIS A 16 -11.21 -11.32 -9.08
C HIS A 16 -10.47 -10.06 -9.54
N ARG A 17 -9.64 -9.52 -8.65
CA ARG A 17 -8.81 -8.33 -8.88
C ARG A 17 -7.39 -8.47 -8.31
N GLY A 18 -6.55 -7.48 -8.60
CA GLY A 18 -5.18 -7.39 -8.08
C GLY A 18 -4.33 -8.62 -8.40
N VAL A 19 -3.60 -9.15 -7.41
CA VAL A 19 -2.75 -10.33 -7.58
C VAL A 19 -3.51 -11.56 -8.12
N ARG A 20 -4.80 -11.70 -7.82
CA ARG A 20 -5.59 -12.88 -8.21
C ARG A 20 -5.80 -12.92 -9.73
N VAL A 21 -6.00 -11.76 -10.36
CA VAL A 21 -6.03 -11.64 -11.83
C VAL A 21 -4.69 -12.00 -12.42
N ALA A 22 -3.60 -11.54 -11.81
CA ALA A 22 -2.25 -11.84 -12.29
C ALA A 22 -1.86 -13.32 -12.11
N ILE A 23 -2.49 -14.04 -11.19
CA ILE A 23 -2.27 -15.49 -11.03
C ILE A 23 -3.01 -16.25 -12.14
N THR A 24 -4.25 -15.88 -12.45
CA THR A 24 -5.03 -16.56 -13.50
C THR A 24 -4.66 -16.14 -14.91
N TYR A 25 -4.15 -14.90 -15.08
CA TYR A 25 -3.75 -14.29 -16.34
C TYR A 25 -2.35 -13.65 -16.20
N PRO A 26 -1.29 -14.47 -16.01
CA PRO A 26 0.07 -14.00 -15.71
C PRO A 26 0.69 -13.13 -16.79
N GLU A 27 0.22 -13.24 -18.04
CA GLU A 27 0.62 -12.41 -19.15
C GLU A 27 0.40 -10.92 -18.89
N ILE A 28 -0.61 -10.55 -18.09
CA ILE A 28 -0.91 -9.15 -17.76
C ILE A 28 0.24 -8.54 -16.95
N TYR A 29 0.63 -9.20 -15.86
CA TYR A 29 1.73 -8.70 -15.03
C TYR A 29 3.08 -8.88 -15.69
N LYS A 30 3.29 -9.96 -16.45
CA LYS A 30 4.50 -10.12 -17.25
C LYS A 30 4.68 -8.95 -18.22
N MET A 31 3.61 -8.53 -18.89
CA MET A 31 3.61 -7.37 -19.79
C MET A 31 3.91 -6.07 -19.02
N GLN A 32 3.20 -5.79 -17.93
CA GLN A 32 3.39 -4.58 -17.14
C GLN A 32 4.80 -4.48 -16.53
N ILE A 33 5.31 -5.56 -15.96
CA ILE A 33 6.67 -5.63 -15.41
C ILE A 33 7.68 -5.39 -16.53
N THR A 34 7.53 -6.05 -17.69
CA THR A 34 8.42 -5.84 -18.85
C THR A 34 8.44 -4.38 -19.26
N ALA A 35 7.28 -3.72 -19.36
CA ALA A 35 7.19 -2.31 -19.72
C ALA A 35 7.96 -1.40 -18.75
N VAL A 36 7.91 -1.67 -17.43
CA VAL A 36 8.68 -0.92 -16.43
C VAL A 36 10.19 -1.09 -16.64
N PHE A 37 10.66 -2.32 -16.89
CA PHE A 37 12.08 -2.57 -17.15
C PHE A 37 12.56 -1.92 -18.46
N GLU A 38 11.76 -2.00 -19.52
CA GLU A 38 12.10 -1.37 -20.81
C GLU A 38 12.17 0.15 -20.68
N ALA A 39 11.19 0.77 -19.99
CA ALA A 39 11.22 2.20 -19.71
C ALA A 39 12.44 2.60 -18.87
N ALA A 40 12.77 1.84 -17.81
CA ALA A 40 13.97 2.07 -17.01
C ALA A 40 15.26 2.00 -17.84
N ALA A 41 15.34 1.05 -18.78
CA ALA A 41 16.48 0.91 -19.69
C ALA A 41 16.61 2.11 -20.63
N GLN A 42 15.49 2.58 -21.19
CA GLN A 42 15.46 3.75 -22.06
C GLN A 42 15.88 5.03 -21.32
N LEU A 43 15.35 5.24 -20.11
CA LEU A 43 15.70 6.39 -19.26
C LEU A 43 17.18 6.38 -18.88
N ALA A 44 17.75 5.21 -18.58
CA ALA A 44 19.18 5.09 -18.30
C ALA A 44 20.07 5.51 -19.49
N LYS A 45 19.65 5.23 -20.74
CA LYS A 45 20.40 5.64 -21.95
C LYS A 45 20.46 7.15 -22.10
N ILE A 46 19.40 7.86 -21.71
CA ILE A 46 19.36 9.33 -21.68
C ILE A 46 19.85 9.91 -20.34
N LYS A 47 20.54 9.10 -19.52
CA LYS A 47 21.15 9.47 -18.23
C LYS A 47 20.18 9.99 -17.18
N VAL A 48 18.91 9.58 -17.25
CA VAL A 48 17.91 9.85 -16.20
C VAL A 48 18.07 8.80 -15.10
N ASN A 49 18.31 9.25 -13.87
CA ASN A 49 18.46 8.38 -12.69
C ASN A 49 17.09 7.96 -12.12
N ALA A 50 16.34 7.17 -12.88
CA ALA A 50 15.05 6.65 -12.44
C ALA A 50 15.23 5.53 -11.38
N LYS A 51 14.38 5.55 -10.33
CA LYS A 51 14.35 4.55 -9.25
C LYS A 51 12.96 3.90 -9.16
N PRO A 52 12.55 3.13 -10.17
CA PRO A 52 11.21 2.54 -10.17
C PRO A 52 11.07 1.48 -9.08
N GLN A 53 9.85 1.36 -8.56
CA GLN A 53 9.42 0.32 -7.64
C GLN A 53 8.19 -0.37 -8.23
N ILE A 54 8.11 -1.69 -8.11
CA ILE A 54 6.95 -2.49 -8.56
C ILE A 54 6.27 -3.04 -7.32
N MET A 55 4.98 -2.71 -7.17
CA MET A 55 4.18 -3.07 -6.01
C MET A 55 3.02 -3.96 -6.40
N ILE A 56 2.87 -5.09 -5.70
CA ILE A 56 1.79 -6.07 -5.97
C ILE A 56 0.60 -5.80 -5.04
N PRO A 57 -0.60 -5.52 -5.59
CA PRO A 57 -1.82 -5.26 -4.82
C PRO A 57 -2.58 -6.53 -4.43
N GLN A 58 -3.43 -6.44 -3.40
CA GLN A 58 -4.40 -7.43 -2.93
C GLN A 58 -3.77 -8.78 -2.53
N VAL A 59 -2.50 -8.76 -2.15
CA VAL A 59 -1.77 -9.94 -1.65
C VAL A 59 -2.34 -10.33 -0.30
N GLY A 60 -2.71 -11.60 -0.12
CA GLY A 60 -3.13 -12.15 1.17
C GLY A 60 -2.11 -13.12 1.77
N SER A 61 -1.18 -13.65 0.98
CA SER A 61 -0.25 -14.71 1.38
C SER A 61 1.13 -14.61 0.71
N LEU A 62 2.14 -15.20 1.36
CA LEU A 62 3.49 -15.31 0.80
C LEU A 62 3.52 -16.13 -0.50
N ALA A 63 2.66 -17.15 -0.64
CA ALA A 63 2.58 -17.96 -1.85
C ALA A 63 2.16 -17.14 -3.08
N GLU A 64 1.14 -16.28 -2.94
CA GLU A 64 0.72 -15.36 -4.00
C GLU A 64 1.85 -14.39 -4.37
N LEU A 65 2.53 -13.82 -3.37
CA LEU A 65 3.62 -12.89 -3.62
C LEU A 65 4.81 -13.56 -4.31
N ASN A 66 5.17 -14.78 -3.89
CA ASN A 66 6.26 -15.56 -4.48
C ASN A 66 5.97 -16.01 -5.91
N TYR A 67 4.71 -16.32 -6.22
CA TYR A 67 4.29 -16.62 -7.58
C TYR A 67 4.59 -15.43 -8.50
N ILE A 68 4.17 -14.22 -8.13
CA ILE A 68 4.47 -13.01 -8.92
C ILE A 68 5.96 -12.67 -8.92
N LYS A 69 6.66 -12.92 -7.81
CA LYS A 69 8.11 -12.71 -7.72
C LYS A 69 8.87 -13.54 -8.76
N SER A 70 8.44 -14.78 -9.01
CA SER A 70 9.05 -15.63 -10.05
C SER A 70 8.92 -15.01 -11.45
N ILE A 71 7.73 -14.47 -11.78
CA ILE A 71 7.48 -13.74 -13.04
C ILE A 71 8.39 -12.51 -13.13
N TYR A 72 8.49 -11.73 -12.04
CA TYR A 72 9.38 -10.57 -11.97
C TYR A 72 10.85 -10.96 -12.21
N ASP A 73 11.34 -12.03 -11.58
CA ASP A 73 12.74 -12.44 -11.68
C ASP A 73 13.08 -12.97 -13.08
N ASP A 74 12.14 -13.66 -13.73
CA ASP A 74 12.32 -14.11 -15.11
C ASP A 74 12.35 -12.94 -16.10
N VAL A 75 11.45 -11.97 -15.96
CA VAL A 75 11.47 -10.75 -16.78
C VAL A 75 12.77 -9.98 -16.52
N LYS A 76 13.18 -9.84 -15.26
CA LYS A 76 14.44 -9.18 -14.90
C LYS A 76 15.64 -9.82 -15.61
N LYS A 77 15.77 -11.14 -15.57
CA LYS A 77 16.84 -11.88 -16.27
C LYS A 77 16.83 -11.61 -17.78
N GLN A 78 15.65 -11.66 -18.40
CA GLN A 78 15.48 -11.41 -19.84
C GLN A 78 15.88 -9.97 -20.20
N MET A 79 15.45 -8.99 -19.42
CA MET A 79 15.74 -7.57 -19.65
C MET A 79 17.22 -7.26 -19.41
N GLN A 80 17.83 -7.84 -18.37
CA GLN A 80 19.28 -7.70 -18.13
C GLN A 80 20.10 -8.21 -19.32
N LYS A 81 19.70 -9.35 -19.91
CA LYS A 81 20.34 -9.90 -21.11
C LYS A 81 20.09 -9.01 -22.34
N LYS A 82 18.84 -8.60 -22.58
CA LYS A 82 18.44 -7.79 -23.75
C LYS A 82 19.16 -6.45 -23.81
N TYR A 83 19.31 -5.78 -22.67
CA TYR A 83 19.91 -4.44 -22.60
C TYR A 83 21.38 -4.45 -22.15
N ASN A 84 21.92 -5.62 -21.82
CA ASN A 84 23.27 -5.78 -21.26
C ASN A 84 23.55 -4.81 -20.10
N MET A 85 22.60 -4.70 -19.16
CA MET A 85 22.68 -3.78 -18.02
C MET A 85 22.11 -4.41 -16.76
N LYS A 86 22.53 -3.90 -15.59
CA LYS A 86 21.94 -4.27 -14.30
C LYS A 86 20.81 -3.31 -13.96
N PHE A 87 19.74 -3.84 -13.39
CA PHE A 87 18.59 -3.06 -12.94
C PHE A 87 18.46 -3.12 -11.43
N LYS A 88 18.18 -1.96 -10.81
CA LYS A 88 17.77 -1.85 -9.42
C LYS A 88 16.32 -1.34 -9.39
N ILE A 89 15.37 -2.27 -9.45
CA ILE A 89 13.93 -2.01 -9.37
C ILE A 89 13.44 -2.80 -8.16
N ASN A 90 12.97 -2.13 -7.11
CA ASN A 90 12.53 -2.85 -5.91
C ASN A 90 11.19 -3.55 -6.17
N PHE A 91 11.03 -4.74 -5.61
CA PHE A 91 9.79 -5.50 -5.63
C PHE A 91 9.13 -5.48 -4.25
N GLY A 92 7.90 -4.99 -4.14
CA GLY A 92 7.19 -4.85 -2.88
C GLY A 92 5.72 -5.20 -3.00
N THR A 93 4.96 -4.97 -1.92
CA THR A 93 3.54 -5.30 -1.87
C THR A 93 2.74 -4.27 -1.11
N MET A 94 1.46 -4.15 -1.49
CA MET A 94 0.50 -3.35 -0.75
C MET A 94 -0.03 -4.15 0.45
N LEU A 95 0.00 -3.56 1.64
CA LEU A 95 -0.67 -4.07 2.83
C LEU A 95 -2.08 -3.48 2.89
N GLU A 96 -3.02 -4.17 2.26
CA GLU A 96 -4.43 -3.77 2.16
C GLU A 96 -5.42 -4.90 2.46
N VAL A 97 -4.91 -6.11 2.68
CA VAL A 97 -5.66 -7.29 3.13
C VAL A 97 -5.35 -7.54 4.59
N VAL A 98 -6.37 -7.81 5.42
CA VAL A 98 -6.19 -8.05 6.86
C VAL A 98 -5.17 -9.16 7.13
N ARG A 99 -5.29 -10.28 6.40
CA ARG A 99 -4.35 -11.41 6.49
C ARG A 99 -2.90 -10.99 6.23
N ALA A 100 -2.66 -10.14 5.22
CA ALA A 100 -1.31 -9.68 4.89
C ALA A 100 -0.69 -8.83 6.00
N CYS A 101 -1.49 -8.05 6.73
CA CYS A 101 -0.99 -7.31 7.89
C CYS A 101 -0.67 -8.23 9.07
N LEU A 102 -1.45 -9.30 9.27
CA LEU A 102 -1.27 -10.28 10.34
C LEU A 102 -0.08 -11.23 10.12
N THR A 103 0.31 -11.46 8.86
CA THR A 103 1.42 -12.34 8.45
C THR A 103 2.48 -11.56 7.66
N SER A 104 2.73 -10.31 8.04
CA SER A 104 3.60 -9.40 7.27
C SER A 104 5.09 -9.73 7.42
N ASP A 105 5.46 -10.43 8.49
CA ASP A 105 6.76 -11.05 8.68
C ASP A 105 7.08 -12.05 7.56
N GLU A 106 6.13 -12.94 7.21
CA GLU A 106 6.29 -13.85 6.08
C GLU A 106 6.54 -13.09 4.78
N LEU A 107 5.74 -12.05 4.51
CA LEU A 107 5.82 -11.23 3.30
C LEU A 107 7.15 -10.47 3.19
N ALA A 108 7.72 -10.03 4.31
CA ALA A 108 8.97 -9.27 4.35
C ALA A 108 10.21 -10.05 3.87
N ASN A 109 10.13 -11.40 3.83
CA ASN A 109 11.16 -12.24 3.24
C ASN A 109 11.30 -12.01 1.73
N THR A 110 10.21 -11.65 1.05
CA THR A 110 10.16 -11.45 -0.40
C THR A 110 10.05 -9.98 -0.78
N ALA A 111 9.25 -9.21 -0.04
CA ALA A 111 9.04 -7.79 -0.29
C ALA A 111 10.22 -6.93 0.19
N GLU A 112 10.63 -5.98 -0.65
CA GLU A 112 11.67 -4.99 -0.37
C GLU A 112 11.10 -3.71 0.27
N PHE A 113 9.79 -3.49 0.16
CA PHE A 113 9.05 -2.40 0.79
C PHE A 113 7.58 -2.79 0.95
N PHE A 114 6.89 -2.10 1.85
CA PHE A 114 5.43 -2.15 1.99
C PHE A 114 4.81 -0.78 1.71
N SER A 115 3.56 -0.78 1.24
CA SER A 115 2.70 0.40 1.28
C SER A 115 1.34 0.03 1.82
N PHE A 116 0.84 0.73 2.84
CA PHE A 116 -0.52 0.51 3.30
C PHE A 116 -1.52 1.10 2.32
N GLY A 117 -2.36 0.23 1.75
CA GLY A 117 -3.56 0.62 1.01
C GLY A 117 -4.71 0.81 1.96
N THR A 118 -4.67 1.90 2.73
CA THR A 118 -5.57 2.09 3.88
C THR A 118 -7.04 2.22 3.50
N ASN A 119 -7.37 2.59 2.26
CA ASN A 119 -8.76 2.59 1.81
C ASN A 119 -9.33 1.16 1.83
N ASP A 120 -8.69 0.21 1.14
CA ASP A 120 -9.13 -1.19 1.11
C ASP A 120 -8.93 -1.87 2.48
N LEU A 121 -7.91 -1.48 3.25
CA LEU A 121 -7.72 -1.98 4.61
C LEU A 121 -8.84 -1.54 5.56
N THR A 122 -9.26 -0.26 5.52
CA THR A 122 -10.39 0.23 6.31
C THR A 122 -11.67 -0.51 5.93
N GLN A 123 -11.93 -0.70 4.63
CA GLN A 123 -13.09 -1.48 4.18
C GLN A 123 -13.09 -2.89 4.77
N ALA A 124 -11.92 -3.55 4.77
CA ALA A 124 -11.79 -4.90 5.31
C ALA A 124 -11.90 -4.96 6.84
N VAL A 125 -11.34 -3.99 7.57
CA VAL A 125 -11.38 -3.95 9.05
C VAL A 125 -12.79 -3.64 9.56
N PHE A 126 -13.49 -2.68 8.96
CA PHE A 126 -14.86 -2.32 9.34
C PHE A 126 -15.93 -3.21 8.69
N SER A 127 -15.55 -4.02 7.69
CA SER A 127 -16.52 -4.66 6.78
C SER A 127 -17.48 -3.66 6.13
N PHE A 128 -16.96 -2.47 5.79
CA PHE A 128 -17.71 -1.40 5.15
C PHE A 128 -17.35 -1.35 3.67
N SER A 129 -18.31 -1.62 2.79
CA SER A 129 -18.24 -1.12 1.41
C SER A 129 -18.32 0.40 1.48
N ARG A 130 -17.29 1.10 1.02
CA ARG A 130 -17.21 2.56 1.18
C ARG A 130 -18.40 3.27 0.55
N GLU A 131 -18.75 2.89 -0.68
CA GLU A 131 -19.85 3.51 -1.43
C GLU A 131 -21.19 3.28 -0.73
N ASP A 132 -21.44 2.06 -0.24
CA ASP A 132 -22.66 1.74 0.50
C ASP A 132 -22.70 2.43 1.87
N ALA A 133 -21.57 2.48 2.58
CA ALA A 133 -21.47 3.10 3.89
C ALA A 133 -21.75 4.60 3.81
N GLU A 134 -20.99 5.32 2.96
CA GLU A 134 -21.13 6.77 2.76
C GLU A 134 -22.56 7.15 2.30
N GLY A 135 -23.19 6.32 1.47
CA GLY A 135 -24.52 6.59 0.91
C GLY A 135 -25.71 6.17 1.78
N LYS A 136 -25.56 5.22 2.71
CA LYS A 136 -26.72 4.60 3.39
C LYS A 136 -26.77 4.83 4.90
N PHE A 137 -25.66 4.68 5.63
CA PHE A 137 -25.72 4.67 7.10
C PHE A 137 -24.61 5.46 7.81
N LEU A 138 -23.51 5.77 7.13
CA LEU A 138 -22.39 6.46 7.76
C LEU A 138 -22.76 7.88 8.25
N PRO A 139 -23.59 8.68 7.54
CA PRO A 139 -24.05 9.97 8.07
C PRO A 139 -24.78 9.85 9.42
N GLU A 140 -25.67 8.86 9.56
CA GLU A 140 -26.40 8.60 10.81
C GLU A 140 -25.45 8.16 11.94
N TYR A 141 -24.41 7.37 11.62
CA TYR A 141 -23.37 6.99 12.60
C TYR A 141 -22.62 8.20 13.13
N MET A 142 -22.33 9.17 12.26
CA MET A 142 -21.68 10.42 12.64
C MET A 142 -22.60 11.30 13.49
N GLU A 143 -23.88 11.44 13.10
CA GLU A 143 -24.88 12.23 13.85
C GLU A 143 -25.15 11.66 15.25
N LYS A 144 -25.17 10.33 15.37
CA LYS A 144 -25.31 9.64 16.67
C LYS A 144 -23.99 9.55 17.45
N GLU A 145 -22.90 10.14 16.95
CA GLU A 145 -21.56 10.07 17.56
C GLU A 145 -21.08 8.63 17.83
N LEU A 146 -21.56 7.66 17.04
CA LEU A 146 -21.10 6.27 17.11
C LEU A 146 -19.70 6.10 16.52
N LEU A 147 -19.31 7.03 15.65
CA LEU A 147 -17.95 7.21 15.15
C LEU A 147 -17.54 8.66 15.37
N GLU A 148 -16.35 8.85 15.95
CA GLU A 148 -15.78 10.18 16.18
C GLU A 148 -15.44 10.88 14.85
N THR A 149 -15.12 10.10 13.82
CA THR A 149 -14.74 10.60 12.51
C THR A 149 -14.98 9.55 11.44
N ASN A 150 -15.23 10.00 10.21
CA ASN A 150 -15.34 9.13 9.06
C ASN A 150 -14.02 8.35 8.85
N PRO A 151 -14.02 7.01 8.98
CA PRO A 151 -12.81 6.18 8.93
C PRO A 151 -12.18 6.09 7.54
N PHE A 152 -12.83 6.63 6.50
CA PHE A 152 -12.30 6.77 5.14
C PHE A 152 -11.65 8.14 4.87
N GLN A 153 -11.77 9.08 5.81
CA GLN A 153 -11.16 10.41 5.72
C GLN A 153 -9.95 10.53 6.65
N SER A 154 -10.07 10.06 7.89
CA SER A 154 -8.98 9.97 8.86
C SER A 154 -8.87 8.53 9.34
N ILE A 155 -7.63 8.07 9.56
CA ILE A 155 -7.36 6.72 9.97
C ILE A 155 -8.01 6.43 11.33
N ASP A 156 -8.75 5.33 11.40
CA ASP A 156 -9.15 4.76 12.69
C ASP A 156 -7.90 4.23 13.40
N VAL A 157 -7.43 4.96 14.41
CA VAL A 157 -6.19 4.63 15.13
C VAL A 157 -6.33 3.32 15.93
N ASN A 158 -7.52 2.99 16.41
CA ASN A 158 -7.74 1.90 17.36
C ASN A 158 -7.91 0.54 16.66
N GLY A 159 -8.56 0.49 15.51
CA GLY A 159 -8.69 -0.73 14.70
C GLY A 159 -7.65 -0.77 13.57
N VAL A 160 -7.85 0.04 12.53
CA VAL A 160 -6.98 0.03 11.33
C VAL A 160 -5.53 0.38 11.69
N GLY A 161 -5.34 1.40 12.52
CA GLY A 161 -4.03 1.81 13.01
C GLY A 161 -3.35 0.76 13.87
N HIS A 162 -4.11 -0.01 14.67
CA HIS A 162 -3.54 -1.13 15.41
C HIS A 162 -3.04 -2.23 14.47
N LEU A 163 -3.80 -2.55 13.43
CA LEU A 163 -3.39 -3.50 12.41
C LEU A 163 -2.16 -3.03 11.62
N MET A 164 -2.07 -1.73 11.31
CA MET A 164 -0.87 -1.13 10.73
C MET A 164 0.35 -1.29 11.64
N ARG A 165 0.21 -1.07 12.95
CA ARG A 165 1.32 -1.26 13.92
C ARG A 165 1.81 -2.71 13.94
N ILE A 166 0.91 -3.68 13.86
CA ILE A 166 1.27 -5.11 13.74
C ILE A 166 2.09 -5.32 12.48
N GLY A 167 1.60 -4.86 11.33
CA GLY A 167 2.26 -5.00 10.03
C GLY A 167 3.65 -4.36 9.99
N ILE A 168 3.78 -3.16 10.56
CA ILE A 168 5.06 -2.43 10.65
C ILE A 168 6.06 -3.20 11.51
N LYS A 169 5.63 -3.62 12.71
CA LYS A 169 6.49 -4.33 13.65
C LYS A 169 6.99 -5.65 13.06
N GLN A 170 6.08 -6.51 12.63
CA GLN A 170 6.42 -7.83 12.08
C GLN A 170 7.33 -7.70 10.83
N GLY A 171 7.02 -6.79 9.91
CA GLY A 171 7.87 -6.57 8.75
C GLY A 171 9.30 -6.12 9.11
N ARG A 172 9.43 -5.22 10.10
CA ARG A 172 10.73 -4.74 10.57
C ARG A 172 11.48 -5.70 11.48
N ASP A 173 10.79 -6.62 12.15
CA ASP A 173 11.42 -7.73 12.88
C ASP A 173 12.23 -8.62 11.92
N ILE A 174 11.77 -8.77 10.66
CA ILE A 174 12.49 -9.49 9.60
C ILE A 174 13.52 -8.59 8.89
N LYS A 175 13.15 -7.35 8.59
CA LYS A 175 14.01 -6.40 7.87
C LYS A 175 13.97 -5.03 8.53
N LYS A 176 14.96 -4.76 9.39
CA LYS A 176 15.00 -3.55 10.24
C LYS A 176 14.78 -2.24 9.48
N ASP A 177 15.39 -2.11 8.30
CA ASP A 177 15.31 -0.92 7.46
C ASP A 177 14.26 -1.05 6.33
N LEU A 178 13.24 -1.90 6.52
CA LEU A 178 12.14 -2.05 5.57
C LEU A 178 11.44 -0.70 5.40
N GLU A 179 11.42 -0.20 4.16
CA GLU A 179 10.67 0.98 3.78
C GLU A 179 9.18 0.64 3.83
N ILE A 180 8.42 1.41 4.63
CA ILE A 180 6.99 1.20 4.79
C ILE A 180 6.29 2.54 4.58
N GLY A 181 5.47 2.63 3.54
CA GLY A 181 4.68 3.80 3.22
C GLY A 181 3.20 3.64 3.53
N ILE A 182 2.45 4.71 3.29
CA ILE A 182 1.00 4.72 3.20
C ILE A 182 0.59 5.47 1.94
N CYS A 183 -0.43 4.98 1.24
CA CYS A 183 -1.06 5.64 0.11
C CYS A 183 -2.58 5.75 0.31
N GLY A 184 -3.20 6.68 -0.42
CA GLY A 184 -4.64 6.89 -0.41
C GLY A 184 -5.04 8.19 0.28
N GLU A 185 -6.31 8.28 0.67
CA GLU A 185 -6.90 9.52 1.20
C GLU A 185 -6.23 9.95 2.51
N HIS A 186 -5.99 8.98 3.41
CA HIS A 186 -5.33 9.17 4.70
C HIS A 186 -3.90 9.72 4.58
N GLY A 187 -3.22 9.51 3.46
CA GLY A 187 -1.87 10.06 3.23
C GLY A 187 -1.83 11.59 3.15
N GLY A 188 -2.99 12.24 2.96
CA GLY A 188 -3.13 13.70 2.94
C GLY A 188 -3.90 14.28 4.14
N ASP A 189 -4.31 13.46 5.10
CA ASP A 189 -5.03 13.89 6.30
C ASP A 189 -4.05 14.18 7.45
N PRO A 190 -4.05 15.39 8.06
CA PRO A 190 -3.09 15.74 9.11
C PRO A 190 -3.08 14.81 10.33
N ASN A 191 -4.24 14.32 10.77
CA ASN A 191 -4.32 13.43 11.94
C ASN A 191 -3.73 12.05 11.64
N SER A 192 -4.06 11.52 10.46
CA SER A 192 -3.50 10.29 9.92
C SER A 192 -1.98 10.37 9.74
N ILE A 193 -1.47 11.50 9.27
CA ILE A 193 -0.02 11.73 9.14
C ILE A 193 0.66 11.76 10.50
N LYS A 194 0.05 12.40 11.51
CA LYS A 194 0.56 12.37 12.89
C LYS A 194 0.60 10.95 13.44
N PHE A 195 -0.45 10.16 13.20
CA PHE A 195 -0.46 8.74 13.54
C PHE A 195 0.67 7.98 12.82
N CYS A 196 0.82 8.15 11.51
CA CYS A 196 1.86 7.50 10.70
C CYS A 196 3.27 7.83 11.22
N HIS A 197 3.54 9.09 11.56
CA HIS A 197 4.78 9.50 12.22
C HIS A 197 4.99 8.78 13.56
N SER A 198 3.94 8.66 14.38
CA SER A 198 4.02 7.94 15.66
C SER A 198 4.22 6.43 15.52
N ALA A 199 3.77 5.86 14.40
CA ALA A 199 3.88 4.45 14.06
C ALA A 199 5.17 4.14 13.27
N ASP A 200 6.04 5.15 13.07
CA ASP A 200 7.31 5.02 12.34
C ASP A 200 7.14 4.65 10.86
N VAL A 201 6.08 5.13 10.21
CA VAL A 201 5.91 5.00 8.75
C VAL A 201 6.96 5.87 8.04
N SER A 202 7.63 5.32 7.03
CA SER A 202 8.76 5.94 6.32
C SER A 202 8.35 7.12 5.44
N TYR A 203 7.18 7.05 4.80
CA TYR A 203 6.65 8.12 3.97
C TYR A 203 5.12 8.09 3.90
N VAL A 204 4.53 9.23 3.55
CA VAL A 204 3.11 9.34 3.19
C VAL A 204 3.00 9.74 1.71
N SER A 205 2.03 9.18 1.00
CA SER A 205 1.74 9.49 -0.39
C SER A 205 0.32 10.02 -0.52
N ALA A 206 0.18 11.21 -1.11
CA ALA A 206 -1.07 11.94 -1.22
C ALA A 206 -1.30 12.46 -2.65
N SER A 207 -2.54 12.83 -2.95
CA SER A 207 -2.88 13.53 -4.20
C SER A 207 -2.08 14.85 -4.32
N PRO A 208 -1.76 15.30 -5.55
CA PRO A 208 -0.86 16.44 -5.75
C PRO A 208 -1.22 17.71 -4.98
N HIS A 209 -2.52 18.04 -4.90
CA HIS A 209 -3.00 19.23 -4.20
C HIS A 209 -2.91 19.12 -2.67
N ARG A 210 -2.81 17.90 -2.11
CA ARG A 210 -2.62 17.67 -0.67
C ARG A 210 -1.16 17.59 -0.25
N ILE A 211 -0.21 17.57 -1.19
CA ILE A 211 1.23 17.54 -0.87
C ILE A 211 1.65 18.67 0.10
N PRO A 212 1.26 19.95 -0.10
CA PRO A 212 1.64 21.01 0.83
C PRO A 212 1.09 20.80 2.25
N ILE A 213 -0.15 20.29 2.36
CA ILE A 213 -0.77 19.96 3.65
C ILE A 213 0.00 18.82 4.32
N ALA A 214 0.37 17.78 3.56
CA ALA A 214 1.10 16.64 4.08
C ALA A 214 2.49 17.03 4.63
N ILE A 215 3.21 17.91 3.93
CA ILE A 215 4.50 18.45 4.38
C ILE A 215 4.33 19.21 5.70
N LEU A 216 3.33 20.08 5.79
CA LEU A 216 3.06 20.86 7.00
C LEU A 216 2.71 19.96 8.18
N ALA A 217 1.81 18.99 7.98
CA ALA A 217 1.39 18.05 9.01
C ALA A 217 2.54 17.16 9.50
N ALA A 218 3.40 16.67 8.60
CA ALA A 218 4.57 15.88 8.95
C ALA A 218 5.58 16.71 9.80
N ALA A 219 5.81 17.97 9.42
CA ALA A 219 6.67 18.87 10.19
C ALA A 219 6.10 19.15 11.59
N GLN A 220 4.80 19.40 11.69
CA GLN A 220 4.11 19.60 12.96
C GLN A 220 4.20 18.36 13.87
N ALA A 221 4.01 17.16 13.31
CA ALA A 221 4.12 15.90 14.05
C ALA A 221 5.50 15.74 14.72
N VAL A 222 6.58 16.08 14.00
CA VAL A 222 7.95 16.04 14.53
C VAL A 222 8.14 17.06 15.65
N ILE A 223 7.61 18.28 15.51
CA ILE A 223 7.73 19.35 16.52
C ILE A 223 6.97 18.97 17.80
N GLU A 224 5.74 18.49 17.67
CA GLU A 224 4.88 18.07 18.79
C GLU A 224 5.54 16.92 19.58
N GLN A 225 6.06 15.90 18.88
CA GLN A 225 6.76 14.78 19.53
C GLN A 225 7.99 15.24 20.35
N LYS A 226 8.75 16.23 19.85
CA LYS A 226 9.90 16.81 20.57
C LYS A 226 9.45 17.55 21.84
N LYS A 227 8.33 18.29 21.80
CA LYS A 227 7.77 18.98 22.98
C LYS A 227 7.36 17.97 24.05
N THR A 228 6.68 16.89 23.69
CA THR A 228 6.25 15.84 24.63
C THR A 228 7.44 15.10 25.27
N LYS A 229 8.54 14.89 24.53
CA LYS A 229 9.77 14.31 25.11
C LYS A 229 10.46 15.26 26.09
N LYS A 230 10.33 16.58 25.92
CA LYS A 230 10.90 17.59 26.83
C LYS A 230 10.07 17.79 28.09
N SER A 231 8.74 17.63 28.05
CA SER A 231 7.88 17.77 29.23
C SER A 231 7.84 16.54 30.13
N LYS A 232 8.27 15.36 29.62
CA LYS A 232 8.40 14.11 30.38
C LYS A 232 9.79 13.87 30.97
N LYS A 233 10.75 14.77 30.73
CA LYS A 233 12.08 14.77 31.34
C LYS A 233 12.15 15.85 32.40
#